data_AF-A0A3B8KVF7-F1
#
_entry.id   AF-A0A3B8KVF7-F1
#
_cell.length_a   1.000
_cell.length_b   1.000
_cell.length_c   1.000
_cell.angle_alpha   90.00
_cell.angle_beta   90.00
_cell.angle_gamma   90.00
#
_symmetry.space_group_name_H-M   'P 1'
#
loop_
_entity.id
_entity.type
_entity.pdbx_description
1 polymer ?
#
loop_
_entity_poly.entity_id
_entity_poly.type
_entity_poly.pdbx_seq_one_letter_code
_entity_poly.pdbx_strand_id
1 'polypeptide(L)'
;GCWLAWWWVRGDGHEAVRWRHLRVGFVASPLVAGLAVMGWYNHQLTGDWTTTPYQVFTDKYTPRHVYGFDNVERGEQRIAGMDRVERQRVLHHYDRWAENLDTELAVRNVVSRVVESGKWTVGLVALLMTSVVVLAGFLLGTAPLPGSRWLPVVMAILCVHLVHVPYWYAGIMDWHYVFETSPLWCLLVAGVTVRLWQEAGRVGRPGVALAWVGLLLVTPVTSYLDFEPVWAPS
;
A
#
# COMPACT_ATOMS: atom_id res chain seq x y z
N GLY A 1 6.18 7.81 9.53
CA GLY A 1 7.31 7.98 10.47
C GLY A 1 7.92 9.37 10.40
N CYS A 2 8.62 9.71 9.32
CA CYS A 2 9.44 10.93 9.23
C CYS A 2 8.69 12.25 9.45
N TRP A 3 7.47 12.38 8.91
CA TRP A 3 6.66 13.59 9.15
C TRP A 3 6.24 13.74 10.62
N LEU A 4 5.85 12.64 11.28
CA LEU A 4 5.49 12.67 12.70
C LEU A 4 6.70 13.02 13.56
N ALA A 5 7.88 12.47 13.25
CA ALA A 5 9.13 12.82 13.92
C ALA A 5 9.50 14.30 13.72
N TRP A 6 9.39 14.81 12.49
CA TRP A 6 9.62 16.22 12.19
C TRP A 6 8.64 17.15 12.93
N TRP A 7 7.35 16.83 12.90
CA TRP A 7 6.31 17.58 13.62
C TRP A 7 6.50 17.49 15.14
N TRP A 8 6.92 16.33 15.66
CA TRP A 8 7.18 16.16 17.08
C TRP A 8 8.28 17.12 17.59
N VAL A 9 9.35 17.26 16.81
CA VAL A 9 10.48 18.15 17.12
C VAL A 9 10.09 19.62 16.91
N ARG A 10 9.52 19.96 15.75
CA ARG A 10 9.30 21.35 15.35
C ARG A 10 7.99 21.94 15.90
N GLY A 11 6.92 21.15 15.92
CA GLY A 11 5.55 21.60 16.14
C GLY A 11 5.03 22.51 15.04
N ASP A 12 3.82 23.00 15.25
CA ASP A 12 3.12 23.96 14.39
C ASP A 12 3.04 25.36 15.02
N GLY A 13 3.79 25.61 16.10
CA GLY A 13 3.90 26.92 16.76
C GLY A 13 2.72 27.29 17.66
N HIS A 14 1.60 26.57 17.60
CA HIS A 14 0.40 26.83 18.39
C HIS A 14 0.21 25.86 19.57
N GLU A 15 0.85 24.69 19.52
CA GLU A 15 0.65 23.64 20.52
C GLU A 15 1.78 23.59 21.56
N ALA A 16 1.39 23.52 22.84
CA ALA A 16 2.36 23.38 23.93
C ALA A 16 3.14 22.06 23.84
N VAL A 17 4.44 22.10 24.17
CA VAL A 17 5.37 20.98 24.03
C VAL A 17 4.84 19.69 24.68
N ARG A 18 4.25 19.77 25.88
CA ARG A 18 3.71 18.59 26.58
C ARG A 18 2.64 17.84 25.79
N TRP A 19 1.76 18.56 25.08
CA TRP A 19 0.65 17.94 24.35
C TRP A 19 1.15 17.21 23.11
N ARG A 20 2.21 17.73 22.47
CA ARG A 20 2.90 17.03 21.38
C ARG A 20 3.50 15.71 21.85
N HIS A 21 4.20 15.67 22.99
CA HIS A 21 4.72 14.43 23.56
C HIS A 21 3.62 13.43 23.90
N LEU A 22 2.52 13.88 24.53
CA LEU A 22 1.40 13.02 24.87
C LEU A 22 0.76 12.40 23.62
N ARG A 23 0.53 13.18 22.56
CA ARG A 23 -0.03 12.67 21.30
C ARG A 23 0.89 11.66 20.62
N VAL A 24 2.18 11.97 20.53
CA VAL A 24 3.16 11.03 19.97
C VAL A 24 3.21 9.76 20.80
N GLY A 25 3.22 9.86 22.13
CA GLY A 25 3.15 8.71 23.03
C GLY A 25 1.89 7.87 22.80
N PHE A 26 0.75 8.51 22.58
CA PHE A 26 -0.53 7.81 22.33
C PHE A 26 -0.56 7.08 20.98
N VAL A 27 0.10 7.63 19.96
CA VAL A 27 0.23 6.97 18.64
C VAL A 27 1.29 5.86 18.69
N ALA A 28 2.38 6.08 19.42
CA ALA A 28 3.48 5.13 19.51
C ALA A 28 3.16 3.93 20.41
N SER A 29 2.35 4.10 21.46
CA SER A 29 2.06 3.04 22.42
C SER A 29 1.46 1.77 21.81
N PRO A 30 0.42 1.79 20.93
CA PRO A 30 -0.07 0.57 20.31
C PRO A 30 0.96 -0.06 19.36
N LEU A 31 1.79 0.74 18.69
CA LEU A 31 2.85 0.22 17.81
C LEU A 31 3.92 -0.52 18.61
N VAL A 32 4.40 0.08 19.70
CA VAL A 32 5.40 -0.54 20.59
C VAL A 32 4.82 -1.78 21.25
N ALA A 33 3.58 -1.73 21.72
CA ALA A 33 2.90 -2.89 22.30
C ALA A 33 2.77 -4.02 21.27
N GLY A 34 2.37 -3.71 20.04
CA GLY A 34 2.29 -4.68 18.94
C GLY A 34 3.65 -5.31 18.61
N LEU A 35 4.70 -4.50 18.52
CA LEU A 35 6.07 -5.00 18.28
C LEU A 35 6.56 -5.88 19.42
N ALA A 36 6.27 -5.53 20.68
CA ALA A 36 6.62 -6.34 21.84
C ALA A 36 5.89 -7.69 21.84
N VAL A 37 4.59 -7.69 21.53
CA VAL A 37 3.79 -8.91 21.39
C VAL A 37 4.31 -9.78 20.24
N MET A 38 4.64 -9.19 19.09
CA MET A 38 5.22 -9.93 17.96
C MET A 38 6.59 -10.51 18.29
N GLY A 39 7.46 -9.75 18.97
CA GLY A 39 8.77 -10.25 19.41
C GLY A 39 8.63 -11.41 20.39
N TRP A 40 7.69 -11.30 21.34
CA TRP A 40 7.39 -12.39 22.26
C TRP A 40 6.85 -13.63 21.54
N TYR A 41 5.92 -13.44 20.61
CA TYR A 41 5.39 -14.50 19.75
C TYR A 41 6.48 -15.21 18.94
N ASN A 42 7.39 -14.45 18.33
CA ASN A 42 8.56 -15.00 17.63
C ASN A 42 9.41 -15.85 18.57
N HIS A 43 9.80 -15.29 19.72
CA HIS A 43 10.65 -15.99 20.68
C HIS A 43 10.01 -17.29 21.19
N GLN A 44 8.70 -17.29 21.46
CA GLN A 44 7.97 -18.48 21.91
C GLN A 44 7.94 -19.61 20.86
N LEU A 45 7.97 -19.30 19.57
CA LEU A 45 7.85 -20.29 18.49
C LEU A 45 9.19 -20.68 17.87
N THR A 46 10.14 -19.76 17.77
CA THR A 46 11.42 -19.97 17.08
C THR A 46 12.61 -20.01 18.03
N GLY A 47 12.42 -19.59 19.29
CA GLY A 47 13.52 -19.39 20.25
C GLY A 47 14.28 -18.08 20.05
N ASP A 48 13.97 -17.29 19.02
CA ASP A 48 14.63 -16.02 18.71
C ASP A 48 13.63 -14.87 18.56
N TRP A 49 14.00 -13.68 19.06
CA TRP A 49 13.11 -12.51 19.07
C TRP A 49 12.86 -11.92 17.68
N THR A 50 13.80 -12.13 16.76
CA THR A 50 13.80 -11.51 15.43
C THR A 50 13.40 -12.46 14.32
N THR A 51 13.57 -13.76 14.53
CA THR A 51 13.25 -14.81 13.57
C THR A 51 11.76 -15.09 13.62
N THR A 52 11.08 -14.73 12.54
CA THR A 52 9.63 -14.96 12.43
C THR A 52 9.34 -16.43 12.14
N PRO A 53 8.19 -16.97 12.57
CA PRO A 53 7.75 -18.30 12.16
C PRO A 53 7.62 -18.45 10.64
N TYR A 54 7.27 -17.35 9.95
CA TYR A 54 7.26 -17.30 8.49
C TYR A 54 8.64 -17.56 7.91
N GLN A 55 9.69 -16.91 8.44
CA GLN A 55 11.06 -17.15 8.01
C GLN A 55 11.50 -18.60 8.23
N VAL A 56 11.19 -19.18 9.40
CA VAL A 56 11.49 -20.60 9.67
C VAL A 56 10.77 -21.51 8.67
N PHE A 57 9.53 -21.20 8.33
CA PHE A 57 8.78 -21.94 7.32
C PHE A 57 9.44 -21.82 5.95
N THR A 58 9.77 -20.61 5.49
CA THR A 58 10.38 -20.41 4.17
C THR A 58 11.76 -21.07 4.09
N ASP A 59 12.58 -20.95 5.13
CA ASP A 59 13.92 -21.53 5.14
C ASP A 59 13.92 -23.05 5.03
N LYS A 60 12.83 -23.70 5.45
CA LYS A 60 12.70 -25.16 5.51
C LYS A 60 11.88 -25.77 4.37
N TYR A 61 10.81 -25.10 3.97
CA TYR A 61 9.81 -25.66 3.06
C TYR A 61 9.75 -24.94 1.72
N THR A 62 10.05 -23.63 1.68
CA THR A 62 9.96 -22.81 0.47
C THR A 62 11.08 -21.77 0.37
N PRO A 63 12.36 -22.18 0.19
CA PRO A 63 13.50 -21.27 0.29
C PRO A 63 13.52 -20.15 -0.76
N ARG A 64 12.78 -20.28 -1.86
CA ARG A 64 12.65 -19.24 -2.90
C ARG A 64 11.58 -18.19 -2.58
N HIS A 65 10.69 -18.46 -1.62
CA HIS A 65 9.58 -17.58 -1.24
C HIS A 65 9.98 -16.52 -0.19
N VAL A 66 11.21 -16.03 -0.29
CA VAL A 66 11.77 -15.06 0.65
C VAL A 66 11.63 -13.62 0.14
N TYR A 67 11.63 -12.67 1.07
CA TYR A 67 11.61 -11.25 0.76
C TYR A 67 12.98 -10.76 0.26
N GLY A 68 12.99 -9.78 -0.63
CA GLY A 68 14.18 -9.14 -1.19
C GLY A 68 14.52 -9.59 -2.61
N PHE A 69 15.36 -8.81 -3.29
CA PHE A 69 15.88 -9.12 -4.62
C PHE A 69 16.60 -10.47 -4.65
N ASP A 70 16.64 -11.06 -5.83
CA ASP A 70 17.31 -12.33 -6.10
C ASP A 70 16.84 -13.47 -5.17
N ASN A 71 15.55 -13.45 -4.81
CA ASN A 71 14.96 -14.41 -3.87
C ASN A 71 15.09 -15.87 -4.36
N VAL A 72 14.99 -16.10 -5.67
CA VAL A 72 15.13 -17.45 -6.23
C VAL A 72 16.58 -17.90 -6.14
N GLU A 73 17.53 -17.04 -6.54
CA GLU A 73 18.97 -17.36 -6.51
C GLU A 73 19.45 -17.61 -5.08
N ARG A 74 19.04 -16.78 -4.12
CA ARG A 74 19.33 -17.00 -2.69
C ARG A 74 18.68 -18.28 -2.18
N GLY A 75 17.45 -18.57 -2.61
CA GLY A 75 16.76 -19.81 -2.29
C GLY A 75 17.48 -21.05 -2.83
N GLU A 76 18.05 -20.96 -4.03
CA GLU A 76 18.83 -22.05 -4.64
C GLU A 76 20.14 -22.30 -3.92
N GLN A 77 20.85 -21.25 -3.55
CA GLN A 77 22.05 -21.35 -2.70
C GLN A 77 21.73 -22.02 -1.36
N ARG A 78 20.59 -21.65 -0.75
CA ARG A 78 20.12 -22.27 0.49
C ARG A 78 19.85 -23.76 0.32
N ILE A 79 19.15 -24.17 -0.73
CA ILE A 79 18.84 -25.58 -1.03
C ILE A 79 20.10 -26.39 -1.34
N ALA A 80 21.09 -25.79 -2.01
CA ALA A 80 22.36 -26.42 -2.30
C ALA A 80 23.13 -26.76 -1.01
N GLY A 81 23.04 -25.89 0.01
CA GLY A 81 23.66 -26.09 1.33
C GLY A 81 22.89 -27.02 2.28
N MET A 82 21.67 -27.44 1.94
CA MET A 82 20.87 -28.35 2.76
C MET A 82 21.38 -29.79 2.70
N ASP A 83 21.23 -30.53 3.79
CA ASP A 83 21.44 -31.97 3.80
C ASP A 83 20.31 -32.73 3.05
N ARG A 84 20.46 -34.05 2.90
CA ARG A 84 19.49 -34.89 2.19
C ARG A 84 18.10 -34.89 2.84
N VAL A 85 18.03 -34.88 4.17
CA VAL A 85 16.77 -34.97 4.93
C VAL A 85 16.05 -33.62 4.89
N GLU A 86 16.77 -32.52 5.01
CA GLU A 86 16.25 -31.16 4.88
C GLU A 86 15.69 -30.94 3.47
N ARG A 87 16.44 -31.31 2.43
CA ARG A 87 16.01 -31.14 1.04
C ARG A 87 14.72 -31.89 0.71
N GLN A 88 14.47 -33.03 1.35
CA GLN A 88 13.21 -33.79 1.19
C GLN A 88 11.98 -33.06 1.75
N ARG A 89 12.17 -32.08 2.63
CA ARG A 89 11.06 -31.29 3.20
C ARG A 89 10.63 -30.14 2.29
N VAL A 90 11.49 -29.74 1.34
CA VAL A 90 11.19 -28.66 0.41
C VAL A 90 9.96 -29.04 -0.43
N LEU A 91 8.97 -28.16 -0.44
CA LEU A 91 7.74 -28.32 -1.19
C LEU A 91 7.99 -27.98 -2.67
N HIS A 92 8.74 -28.82 -3.38
CA HIS A 92 9.31 -28.51 -4.71
C HIS A 92 8.34 -27.93 -5.74
N HIS A 93 7.08 -28.38 -5.76
CA HIS A 93 6.09 -27.84 -6.69
C HIS A 93 5.67 -26.43 -6.32
N TYR A 94 5.44 -26.20 -5.03
CA TYR A 94 5.07 -24.89 -4.52
C TYR A 94 6.26 -23.93 -4.55
N ASP A 95 7.45 -24.37 -4.14
CA ASP A 95 8.64 -23.52 -4.07
C ASP A 95 9.11 -23.02 -5.44
N ARG A 96 8.91 -23.80 -6.52
CA ARG A 96 9.25 -23.38 -7.90
C ARG A 96 8.30 -22.38 -8.53
N TRP A 97 7.19 -22.07 -7.87
CA TRP A 97 6.28 -21.02 -8.32
C TRP A 97 6.84 -19.62 -8.07
N ALA A 98 7.85 -19.47 -7.20
CA ALA A 98 8.50 -18.19 -6.98
C ALA A 98 9.23 -17.69 -8.23
N GLU A 99 8.94 -16.45 -8.62
CA GLU A 99 9.68 -15.71 -9.63
C GLU A 99 10.88 -15.01 -8.99
N ASN A 100 11.99 -14.90 -9.72
CA ASN A 100 13.15 -14.16 -9.25
C ASN A 100 12.88 -12.67 -9.33
N LEU A 101 12.98 -12.00 -8.19
CA LEU A 101 12.80 -10.56 -8.11
C LEU A 101 14.03 -9.84 -8.62
N ASP A 102 13.91 -9.32 -9.84
CA ASP A 102 14.80 -8.34 -10.41
C ASP A 102 14.18 -6.93 -10.40
N THR A 103 14.92 -5.95 -10.92
CA THR A 103 14.46 -4.55 -10.99
C THR A 103 13.20 -4.41 -11.85
N GLU A 104 13.09 -5.17 -12.93
CA GLU A 104 11.96 -5.09 -13.87
C GLU A 104 10.67 -5.61 -13.23
N LEU A 105 10.74 -6.79 -12.61
CA LEU A 105 9.63 -7.39 -11.87
C LEU A 105 9.22 -6.51 -10.68
N ALA A 106 10.18 -5.92 -9.97
CA ALA A 106 9.89 -5.01 -8.87
C ALA A 106 9.08 -3.79 -9.34
N VAL A 107 9.48 -3.16 -10.45
CA VAL A 107 8.74 -2.02 -11.04
C VAL A 107 7.35 -2.46 -11.48
N ARG A 108 7.23 -3.59 -12.20
CA ARG A 108 5.95 -4.14 -12.66
C ARG A 108 5.00 -4.39 -11.49
N ASN A 109 5.51 -4.97 -10.42
CA ASN A 109 4.72 -5.26 -9.21
C ASN A 109 4.28 -3.99 -8.50
N VAL A 110 5.12 -2.95 -8.42
CA VAL A 110 4.73 -1.66 -7.82
C VAL A 110 3.63 -1.00 -8.65
N VAL A 111 3.76 -0.97 -9.98
CA VAL A 111 2.73 -0.40 -10.87
C VAL A 111 1.41 -1.17 -10.72
N SER A 112 1.47 -2.50 -10.77
CA SER A 112 0.30 -3.36 -10.52
C SER A 112 -0.35 -3.03 -9.19
N ARG A 113 0.41 -2.98 -8.08
CA ARG A 113 -0.11 -2.62 -6.75
C ARG A 113 -0.79 -1.25 -6.71
N VAL A 114 -0.21 -0.23 -7.34
CA VAL A 114 -0.80 1.12 -7.36
C VAL A 114 -2.13 1.12 -8.10
N VAL A 115 -2.15 0.55 -9.31
CA VAL A 115 -3.35 0.49 -10.16
C VAL A 115 -4.45 -0.30 -9.48
N GLU A 116 -4.11 -1.46 -8.96
CA GLU A 116 -5.06 -2.43 -8.40
C GLU A 116 -5.58 -1.96 -7.03
N SER A 117 -4.73 -1.38 -6.16
CA SER A 117 -5.19 -0.75 -4.92
C SER A 117 -6.23 0.32 -5.19
N GLY A 118 -6.01 1.15 -6.21
CA GLY A 118 -6.98 2.18 -6.58
C GLY A 118 -8.23 1.61 -7.24
N LYS A 119 -8.08 0.62 -8.14
CA LYS A 119 -9.19 -0.08 -8.82
C LYS A 119 -10.14 -0.73 -7.80
N TRP A 120 -9.60 -1.45 -6.83
CA TRP A 120 -10.39 -2.13 -5.81
C TRP A 120 -10.96 -1.20 -4.74
N THR A 121 -10.36 -0.04 -4.51
CA THR A 121 -10.86 0.91 -3.50
C THR A 121 -11.95 1.82 -4.03
N VAL A 122 -11.70 2.50 -5.16
CA VAL A 122 -12.57 3.56 -5.69
C VAL A 122 -12.83 3.43 -7.18
N GLY A 123 -12.46 2.30 -7.79
CA GLY A 123 -12.54 2.08 -9.23
C GLY A 123 -11.54 2.89 -10.04
N LEU A 124 -11.19 2.34 -11.20
CA LEU A 124 -10.14 2.89 -12.06
C LEU A 124 -10.45 4.32 -12.53
N VAL A 125 -11.71 4.61 -12.90
CA VAL A 125 -12.08 5.91 -13.46
C VAL A 125 -12.02 7.01 -12.40
N ALA A 126 -12.58 6.78 -11.21
CA ALA A 126 -12.51 7.77 -10.13
C ALA A 126 -11.08 7.95 -9.62
N LEU A 127 -10.28 6.87 -9.59
CA LEU A 127 -8.85 6.94 -9.27
C LEU A 127 -8.10 7.86 -10.24
N LEU A 128 -8.25 7.65 -11.56
CA LEU A 128 -7.57 8.43 -12.59
C LEU A 128 -7.95 9.91 -12.49
N MET A 129 -9.24 10.22 -12.39
CA MET A 129 -9.72 11.59 -12.30
C MET A 129 -9.28 12.28 -11.00
N THR A 130 -9.33 11.58 -9.87
CA THR A 130 -8.78 12.06 -8.59
C THR A 130 -7.30 12.36 -8.74
N SER A 131 -6.54 11.45 -9.35
CA SER A 131 -5.10 11.61 -9.56
C SER A 131 -4.79 12.82 -10.42
N VAL A 132 -5.57 13.08 -11.48
CA VAL A 132 -5.42 14.28 -12.32
C VAL A 132 -5.68 15.55 -11.51
N VAL A 133 -6.77 15.60 -10.73
CA VAL A 133 -7.09 16.78 -9.91
C VAL A 133 -6.04 17.01 -8.82
N VAL A 134 -5.57 15.95 -8.17
CA VAL A 134 -4.49 16.03 -7.17
C VAL A 134 -3.20 16.50 -7.83
N LEU A 135 -2.82 15.94 -8.98
CA LEU A 135 -1.59 16.29 -9.69
C LEU A 135 -1.63 17.74 -10.22
N ALA A 136 -2.73 18.15 -10.85
CA ALA A 136 -2.91 19.53 -11.31
C ALA A 136 -2.96 20.51 -10.12
N GLY A 137 -3.70 20.16 -9.07
CA GLY A 137 -3.79 20.96 -7.85
C GLY A 137 -2.46 21.10 -7.12
N PHE A 138 -1.66 20.04 -7.07
CA PHE A 138 -0.40 19.97 -6.32
C PHE A 138 0.81 20.48 -7.12
N LEU A 139 0.97 20.08 -8.38
CA LEU A 139 2.12 20.46 -9.21
C LEU A 139 1.95 21.83 -9.87
N LEU A 140 0.72 22.18 -10.28
CA LEU A 140 0.47 23.41 -11.04
C LEU A 140 -0.14 24.53 -10.18
N GLY A 141 -0.48 24.24 -8.92
CA GLY A 141 -1.09 25.22 -8.00
C GLY A 141 -2.48 25.71 -8.45
N THR A 142 -3.09 25.06 -9.43
CA THR A 142 -4.33 25.51 -10.08
C THR A 142 -5.58 25.24 -9.23
N ALA A 143 -5.50 24.29 -8.29
CA ALA A 143 -6.59 23.91 -7.40
C ALA A 143 -6.04 23.34 -6.08
N PRO A 144 -5.67 24.17 -5.10
CA PRO A 144 -5.28 23.66 -3.79
C PRO A 144 -6.45 22.90 -3.18
N LEU A 145 -6.20 21.66 -2.73
CA LEU A 145 -7.20 20.90 -1.98
C LEU A 145 -7.53 21.62 -0.67
N PRO A 146 -8.78 21.52 -0.17
CA PRO A 146 -9.17 22.18 1.08
C PRO A 146 -8.34 21.68 2.25
N GLY A 147 -7.66 22.58 2.97
CA GLY A 147 -6.78 22.23 4.09
C GLY A 147 -5.32 21.97 3.70
N SER A 148 -4.41 22.05 4.68
CA SER A 148 -2.96 22.15 4.44
C SER A 148 -2.17 20.84 4.57
N ARG A 149 -2.84 19.68 4.70
CA ARG A 149 -2.20 18.42 5.15
C ARG A 149 -2.39 17.22 4.22
N TRP A 150 -2.47 17.47 2.91
CA TRP A 150 -2.61 16.41 1.90
C TRP A 150 -1.29 15.72 1.54
N LEU A 151 -0.18 16.45 1.60
CA LEU A 151 1.16 15.89 1.35
C LEU A 151 1.47 14.68 2.25
N PRO A 152 1.22 14.71 3.58
CA PRO A 152 1.33 13.53 4.43
C PRO A 152 0.51 12.31 3.97
N VAL A 153 -0.69 12.51 3.43
CA VAL A 153 -1.54 11.43 2.91
C VAL A 153 -0.89 10.79 1.68
N VAL A 154 -0.45 11.61 0.73
CA VAL A 154 0.27 11.14 -0.47
C VAL A 154 1.56 10.42 -0.08
N MET A 155 2.35 10.99 0.84
CA MET A 155 3.58 10.37 1.32
C MET A 155 3.32 9.05 2.05
N ALA A 156 2.22 8.93 2.80
CA ALA A 156 1.85 7.67 3.44
C ALA A 156 1.54 6.60 2.39
N ILE A 157 0.77 6.91 1.34
CA ILE A 157 0.51 6.00 0.22
C ILE A 157 1.84 5.55 -0.40
N LEU A 158 2.73 6.49 -0.73
CA LEU A 158 4.04 6.18 -1.31
C LEU A 158 4.88 5.30 -0.40
N CYS A 159 4.96 5.60 0.91
CA CYS A 159 5.73 4.79 1.86
C CYS A 159 5.23 3.34 1.92
N VAL A 160 3.91 3.12 1.93
CA VAL A 160 3.36 1.75 1.96
C VAL A 160 3.69 1.01 0.66
N HIS A 161 3.65 1.67 -0.50
CA HIS A 161 4.07 1.04 -1.76
C HIS A 161 5.57 0.73 -1.80
N LEU A 162 6.40 1.66 -1.31
CA LEU A 162 7.85 1.49 -1.27
C LEU A 162 8.29 0.32 -0.37
N VAL A 163 7.61 0.09 0.75
CA VAL A 163 7.93 -1.06 1.63
C VAL A 163 7.63 -2.41 0.96
N HIS A 164 6.83 -2.42 -0.12
CA HIS A 164 6.53 -3.61 -0.90
C HIS A 164 7.42 -3.78 -2.13
N VAL A 165 8.33 -2.85 -2.43
CA VAL A 165 9.28 -2.98 -3.55
C VAL A 165 10.05 -4.31 -3.52
N PRO A 166 10.60 -4.76 -2.37
CA PRO A 166 11.35 -6.02 -2.31
C PRO A 166 10.44 -7.26 -2.21
N TYR A 167 9.15 -7.13 -2.51
CA TYR A 167 8.20 -8.23 -2.45
C TYR A 167 7.95 -8.75 -3.88
N TRP A 168 8.43 -9.96 -4.16
CA TRP A 168 8.43 -10.55 -5.50
C TRP A 168 7.03 -10.88 -6.03
N TYR A 169 6.07 -11.01 -5.12
CA TYR A 169 4.73 -11.48 -5.43
C TYR A 169 3.68 -10.35 -5.34
N ALA A 170 3.01 -10.00 -6.43
CA ALA A 170 2.05 -8.89 -6.41
C ALA A 170 0.79 -9.21 -5.55
N GLY A 171 0.30 -10.45 -5.59
CA GLY A 171 -0.91 -10.91 -4.92
C GLY A 171 -1.55 -12.09 -5.68
N ILE A 172 -2.44 -12.85 -5.03
CA ILE A 172 -3.22 -13.90 -5.70
C ILE A 172 -4.42 -13.23 -6.37
N MET A 173 -4.61 -13.42 -7.68
CA MET A 173 -5.72 -12.85 -8.47
C MET A 173 -5.84 -11.31 -8.36
N ASP A 174 -4.73 -10.60 -8.25
CA ASP A 174 -4.73 -9.14 -8.04
C ASP A 174 -5.43 -8.71 -6.72
N TRP A 175 -5.50 -9.59 -5.71
CA TRP A 175 -5.79 -9.22 -4.33
C TRP A 175 -4.48 -8.85 -3.65
N HIS A 176 -4.13 -7.55 -3.66
CA HIS A 176 -2.82 -7.05 -3.27
C HIS A 176 -2.65 -6.83 -1.76
N TYR A 177 -1.39 -6.91 -1.31
CA TYR A 177 -0.90 -6.62 0.05
C TYR A 177 -0.88 -5.12 0.42
N VAL A 178 -1.75 -4.29 -0.17
CA VAL A 178 -1.68 -2.81 0.00
C VAL A 178 -3.05 -2.18 0.28
N PHE A 179 -4.03 -2.99 0.73
CA PHE A 179 -5.35 -2.51 1.18
C PHE A 179 -5.26 -1.50 2.32
N GLU A 180 -4.14 -1.43 3.02
CA GLU A 180 -3.84 -0.42 4.03
C GLU A 180 -3.83 1.00 3.44
N THR A 181 -3.65 1.15 2.12
CA THR A 181 -3.75 2.44 1.43
C THR A 181 -5.17 2.83 1.04
N SER A 182 -6.14 1.91 1.09
CA SER A 182 -7.53 2.17 0.71
C SER A 182 -8.15 3.35 1.47
N PRO A 183 -8.04 3.46 2.82
CA PRO A 183 -8.57 4.61 3.53
C PRO A 183 -7.92 5.94 3.10
N LEU A 184 -6.64 5.91 2.72
CA LEU A 184 -5.91 7.10 2.27
C LEU A 184 -6.38 7.56 0.89
N TRP A 185 -6.65 6.61 -0.02
CA TRP A 185 -7.29 6.89 -1.30
C TRP A 185 -8.69 7.48 -1.13
N CYS A 186 -9.51 6.92 -0.23
CA CYS A 186 -10.83 7.48 0.09
C CYS A 186 -10.74 8.93 0.59
N LEU A 187 -9.75 9.25 1.41
CA LEU A 187 -9.52 10.63 1.87
C LEU A 187 -9.20 11.57 0.72
N LEU A 188 -8.33 11.16 -0.22
CA LEU A 188 -8.01 11.95 -1.41
C LEU A 188 -9.24 12.20 -2.28
N VAL A 189 -10.04 11.16 -2.52
CA VAL A 189 -11.30 11.26 -3.28
C VAL A 189 -12.28 12.21 -2.58
N ALA A 190 -12.42 12.11 -1.26
CA ALA A 190 -13.27 13.01 -0.49
C ALA A 190 -12.79 14.47 -0.58
N GLY A 191 -11.48 14.71 -0.47
CA GLY A 191 -10.88 16.04 -0.63
C GLY A 191 -11.14 16.65 -2.00
N VAL A 192 -10.95 15.87 -3.07
CA VAL A 192 -11.27 16.26 -4.45
C VAL A 192 -12.76 16.55 -4.60
N THR A 193 -13.61 15.70 -4.04
CA THR A 193 -15.07 15.86 -4.08
C THR A 193 -15.49 17.19 -3.47
N VAL A 194 -15.05 17.48 -2.24
CA VAL A 194 -15.37 18.75 -1.56
C VAL A 194 -14.88 19.94 -2.38
N ARG A 195 -13.67 19.87 -2.93
CA ARG A 195 -13.10 20.95 -3.75
C ARG A 195 -13.92 21.21 -5.01
N LEU A 196 -14.28 20.15 -5.72
CA LEU A 196 -15.08 20.24 -6.94
C LEU A 196 -16.44 20.87 -6.67
N TRP A 197 -17.11 20.49 -5.58
CA TRP A 197 -18.38 21.10 -5.18
C TRP A 197 -18.26 22.59 -4.86
N GLN A 198 -17.22 22.98 -4.11
CA GLN A 198 -16.96 24.39 -3.78
C GLN A 198 -16.70 25.24 -5.04
N GLU A 199 -15.84 24.77 -5.94
CA GLU A 199 -15.51 25.50 -7.17
C GLU A 199 -16.67 25.50 -8.18
N ALA A 200 -17.40 24.39 -8.31
CA ALA A 200 -18.60 24.32 -9.15
C ALA A 200 -19.66 25.33 -8.68
N GLY A 201 -19.85 25.49 -7.37
CA GLY A 201 -20.69 26.53 -6.79
C GLY A 201 -20.17 27.94 -7.09
N ARG A 202 -18.87 28.18 -6.89
CA ARG A 202 -18.24 29.49 -7.12
C ARG A 202 -18.34 29.96 -8.58
N VAL A 203 -18.19 29.04 -9.54
CA VAL A 203 -18.21 29.33 -10.98
C VAL A 203 -19.64 29.20 -11.57
N GLY A 204 -20.63 28.84 -10.76
CA GLY A 204 -22.03 28.68 -11.21
C GLY A 204 -22.25 27.51 -12.16
N ARG A 205 -21.40 26.47 -12.08
CA ARG A 205 -21.43 25.28 -12.94
C ARG A 205 -21.63 24.00 -12.12
N PRO A 206 -22.78 23.80 -11.46
CA PRO A 206 -23.04 22.64 -10.62
C PRO A 206 -22.99 21.31 -11.38
N GLY A 207 -23.21 21.33 -12.70
CA GLY A 207 -23.17 20.14 -13.56
C GLY A 207 -21.86 19.36 -13.47
N VAL A 208 -20.72 20.03 -13.24
CA VAL A 208 -19.42 19.36 -13.07
C VAL A 208 -19.39 18.54 -11.78
N ALA A 209 -19.90 19.08 -10.68
CA ALA A 209 -19.97 18.38 -9.40
C ALA A 209 -20.99 17.23 -9.44
N LEU A 210 -22.12 17.41 -10.12
CA LEU A 210 -23.11 16.35 -10.32
C LEU A 210 -22.56 15.21 -11.19
N ALA A 211 -21.83 15.52 -12.27
CA ALA A 211 -21.17 14.53 -13.10
C ALA A 211 -20.13 13.73 -12.30
N TRP A 212 -19.36 14.40 -11.43
CA TRP A 212 -18.42 13.76 -10.52
C TRP A 212 -19.11 12.79 -9.55
N VAL A 213 -20.22 13.19 -8.93
CA VAL A 213 -20.99 12.28 -8.05
C VAL A 213 -21.55 11.10 -8.84
N GLY A 214 -22.07 11.33 -10.05
CA GLY A 214 -22.53 10.26 -10.93
C GLY A 214 -21.42 9.23 -11.21
N LEU A 215 -20.19 9.69 -11.47
CA LEU A 215 -19.03 8.84 -11.70
C LEU A 215 -18.66 8.00 -10.46
N LEU A 216 -18.70 8.60 -9.27
CA LEU A 216 -18.49 7.89 -8.01
C LEU A 216 -19.57 6.83 -7.75
N LEU A 217 -20.82 7.09 -8.15
CA LEU A 217 -21.92 6.14 -8.00
C LEU A 217 -21.88 5.00 -9.01
N VAL A 218 -21.35 5.22 -10.22
CA VAL A 218 -21.15 4.17 -11.24
C VAL A 218 -20.05 3.20 -10.82
N THR A 219 -19.08 3.66 -10.03
CA THR A 219 -17.95 2.85 -9.57
C THR A 219 -18.36 1.52 -8.93
N PRO A 220 -19.16 1.48 -7.84
CA PRO A 220 -19.60 0.21 -7.26
C PRO A 220 -20.42 -0.62 -8.24
N VAL A 221 -21.22 0.02 -9.10
CA VAL A 221 -22.00 -0.69 -10.13
C VAL A 221 -21.07 -1.45 -11.09
N THR A 222 -19.97 -0.83 -11.54
CA THR A 222 -18.96 -1.48 -12.39
C THR A 222 -18.10 -2.53 -11.68
N SER A 223 -18.05 -2.49 -10.34
CA SER A 223 -17.26 -3.45 -9.55
C SER A 223 -18.06 -4.70 -9.13
N TYR A 224 -19.39 -4.61 -9.09
CA TYR A 224 -20.27 -5.70 -8.62
C TYR A 224 -21.15 -6.31 -9.70
N LEU A 225 -21.24 -5.68 -10.88
CA LEU A 225 -21.97 -6.23 -12.01
C LEU A 225 -21.00 -6.72 -13.07
N ASP A 226 -21.29 -7.89 -13.61
CA ASP A 226 -20.57 -8.43 -14.76
C ASP A 226 -21.08 -7.72 -16.03
N PHE A 227 -20.15 -7.17 -16.81
CA PHE A 227 -20.43 -6.60 -18.11
C PHE A 227 -19.70 -7.44 -19.16
N GLU A 228 -20.40 -7.77 -20.26
CA GLU A 228 -19.70 -8.34 -21.40
C GLU A 228 -18.67 -7.32 -21.93
N PRO A 229 -17.40 -7.71 -22.08
CA PRO A 229 -16.39 -6.81 -22.61
C PRO A 229 -16.77 -6.43 -24.03
N VAL A 230 -16.94 -5.12 -24.27
CA VAL A 230 -17.27 -4.55 -25.59
C VAL A 230 -16.20 -4.90 -26.65
N TRP A 231 -15.01 -5.30 -26.19
CA TRP A 231 -13.86 -5.69 -27.00
C TRP A 231 -13.33 -7.04 -26.49
N ALA A 232 -14.08 -8.12 -26.74
CA ALA A 232 -13.49 -9.45 -26.65
C ALA A 232 -12.66 -9.70 -27.92
N PRO A 233 -11.40 -10.17 -27.83
CA PRO A 233 -10.74 -10.73 -28.99
C PRO A 233 -11.54 -11.96 -29.44
N SER A 234 -11.93 -11.97 -30.72
CA SER A 234 -12.45 -13.16 -31.40
C SER A 234 -11.46 -14.30 -31.38
#